data_AF-A0A0C9XN26-F1
#
_entry.id   AF-A0A0C9XN26-F1
#
_cell.length_a   1.000
_cell.length_b   1.000
_cell.length_c   1.000
_cell.angle_alpha   90.00
_cell.angle_beta   90.00
_cell.angle_gamma   90.00
#
_symmetry.space_group_name_H-M   'P 1'
#
loop_
_entity.id
_entity.type
_entity.pdbx_description
1 polymer ?
#
loop_
_entity_poly.entity_id
_entity_poly.type
_entity_poly.pdbx_seq_one_letter_code
_entity_poly.pdbx_strand_id
1 'polypeptide(L)'
;MSDSYKIFVCPYYDIPLLKFCPFDGNWVMLQDDTYILWVPEQNKSGLFWPSTITVMGCTPTSLQFKNFVHGIYWSQCFSSLHDKI
;
A
#
# COMPACT_ATOMS: atom_id res chain seq x y z
N MET A 1 28.30 22.23 8.88
CA MET A 1 27.75 20.90 8.57
C MET A 1 26.32 20.91 9.07
N SER A 2 25.38 21.28 8.20
CA SER A 2 23.96 21.28 8.54
C SER A 2 23.37 20.04 7.89
N ASP A 3 23.09 19.03 8.71
CA ASP A 3 22.31 17.88 8.32
C ASP A 3 20.88 18.33 8.09
N SER A 4 20.58 18.69 6.84
CA SER A 4 19.22 18.87 6.37
C SER A 4 18.53 17.52 6.42
N TYR A 5 17.88 17.22 7.54
CA TYR A 5 16.78 16.27 7.61
C TYR A 5 15.75 16.74 6.59
N LYS A 6 15.85 16.20 5.37
CA LYS A 6 14.76 16.26 4.40
C LYS A 6 13.61 15.52 5.06
N ILE A 7 12.71 16.28 5.68
CA ILE A 7 11.39 15.81 6.04
C ILE A 7 10.72 15.50 4.70
N PHE A 8 10.91 14.27 4.21
CA PHE A 8 10.12 13.72 3.14
C PHE A 8 8.74 13.56 3.75
N VAL A 9 7.91 14.58 3.54
CA VAL A 9 6.50 14.55 3.94
C VAL A 9 5.90 13.40 3.16
N CYS A 10 5.76 12.24 3.79
CA CYS A 10 4.88 11.21 3.28
C CYS A 10 3.49 11.82 3.34
N PRO A 11 2.82 12.08 2.20
CA PRO A 11 1.46 12.58 2.22
C PRO A 11 0.64 11.56 2.99
N TYR A 12 0.31 11.93 4.22
CA TYR A 12 -0.51 11.14 5.12
C TYR A 12 -1.91 11.16 4.52
N TYR A 13 -2.21 10.16 3.71
CA TYR A 13 -3.51 10.00 3.12
C TYR A 13 -4.43 9.45 4.22
N ASP A 14 -5.15 10.35 4.88
CA ASP A 14 -6.16 10.02 5.89
C ASP A 14 -7.31 9.22 5.25
N ILE A 15 -7.11 7.91 5.10
CA ILE A 15 -8.15 6.95 5.45
C ILE A 15 -7.89 6.60 6.91
N PRO A 16 -8.93 6.60 7.77
CA PRO A 16 -8.77 6.54 9.22
C PRO A 16 -8.04 5.30 9.78
N LEU A 17 -7.57 4.38 8.93
CA LEU A 17 -6.96 3.11 9.34
C LEU A 17 -5.61 2.80 8.68
N LEU A 18 -5.28 3.38 7.51
CA LEU A 18 -4.10 2.94 6.73
C LEU A 18 -3.15 4.08 6.39
N LYS A 19 -1.86 3.82 6.61
CA LYS A 19 -0.72 4.64 6.20
C LYS A 19 0.01 3.93 5.06
N PHE A 20 0.37 4.66 4.01
CA PHE A 20 1.31 4.18 2.99
C PHE A 20 2.42 5.21 2.81
N CYS A 21 3.67 4.77 2.94
CA CYS A 21 4.81 5.65 2.74
C CYS A 21 5.74 5.12 1.63
N PRO A 22 5.68 5.71 0.42
CA PRO A 22 6.53 5.34 -0.72
C PRO A 22 8.04 5.37 -0.43
N PHE A 23 8.47 6.15 0.55
CA PHE A 23 9.88 6.34 0.89
C PHE A 23 10.34 5.45 2.05
N ASP A 24 9.40 4.82 2.76
CA ASP A 24 9.67 3.93 3.89
C ASP A 24 9.41 2.47 3.50
N GLY A 25 10.26 1.96 2.61
CA GLY A 25 10.29 0.54 2.25
C GLY A 25 9.06 0.00 1.51
N ASN A 26 8.15 0.86 1.02
CA ASN A 26 6.89 0.50 0.35
C ASN A 26 5.93 -0.33 1.21
N TRP A 27 5.93 -0.10 2.52
CA TRP A 27 5.00 -0.76 3.42
C TRP A 27 3.68 0.00 3.53
N VAL A 28 2.60 -0.78 3.54
CA VAL A 28 1.29 -0.34 4.04
C VAL A 28 1.21 -0.73 5.51
N MET A 29 0.93 0.27 6.35
CA MET A 29 0.90 0.16 7.80
C MET A 29 -0.44 0.64 8.36
N LEU A 30 -0.76 0.25 9.58
CA LEU A 30 -1.82 0.88 10.38
C LEU A 30 -1.33 2.21 10.96
N GLN A 31 -2.24 2.97 11.56
CA GLN A 31 -1.87 4.23 12.23
C GLN A 31 -0.93 4.07 13.42
N ASP A 32 -0.86 2.89 14.04
CA ASP A 32 0.06 2.55 15.13
C ASP A 32 1.42 2.00 14.61
N ASP A 33 1.69 2.17 13.32
CA ASP A 33 2.88 1.71 12.61
C ASP A 33 3.01 0.17 12.55
N THR A 34 1.91 -0.56 12.76
CA THR A 34 1.86 -2.01 12.50
C THR A 34 1.90 -2.30 11.00
N TYR A 35 2.85 -3.13 10.57
CA TYR A 35 2.98 -3.57 9.17
C TYR A 35 1.85 -4.52 8.75
N ILE A 36 1.20 -4.21 7.64
CA ILE A 36 0.11 -5.03 7.07
C ILE A 36 0.60 -5.81 5.86
N LEU A 37 1.13 -5.09 4.87
CA LEU A 37 1.65 -5.70 3.64
C LEU A 37 2.72 -4.82 3.00
N TRP A 38 3.58 -5.47 2.24
CA TRP A 38 4.59 -4.82 1.41
C TRP A 38 4.11 -4.73 -0.03
N VAL A 39 4.33 -3.57 -0.67
CA VAL A 39 4.01 -3.36 -2.09
C VAL A 39 5.31 -3.48 -2.91
N PRO A 40 5.35 -4.37 -3.93
CA PRO A 40 6.48 -4.43 -4.84
C PRO A 40 6.74 -3.10 -5.57
N GLU A 41 8.02 -2.77 -5.81
CA GLU A 41 8.40 -1.50 -6.44
C GLU A 41 7.71 -1.29 -7.80
N GLN A 42 7.53 -2.38 -8.57
CA GLN A 42 6.89 -2.36 -9.88
C GLN A 42 5.41 -1.96 -9.81
N ASN A 43 4.76 -2.20 -8.68
CA ASN A 43 3.33 -1.94 -8.47
C ASN A 43 3.07 -0.57 -7.82
N LYS A 44 4.11 0.08 -7.31
CA LYS A 44 4.02 1.36 -6.58
C LYS A 44 3.48 2.50 -7.42
N SER A 45 3.98 2.67 -8.64
CA SER A 45 3.53 3.75 -9.54
C SER A 45 2.08 3.57 -10.01
N GLY A 46 1.61 2.32 -10.01
CA GLY A 46 0.25 1.95 -10.35
C GLY A 46 -0.71 1.93 -9.16
N LEU A 47 -0.21 2.08 -7.92
CA LEU A 47 -1.00 1.82 -6.72
C LEU A 47 -2.17 2.80 -6.61
N PHE A 48 -3.38 2.25 -6.70
CA PHE A 48 -4.61 2.99 -6.50
C PHE A 48 -4.85 3.13 -5.00
N TRP A 49 -4.36 4.23 -4.44
CA TRP A 49 -4.53 4.57 -3.03
C TRP A 49 -5.81 5.39 -2.84
N PRO A 50 -6.45 5.37 -1.67
CA PRO A 50 -7.45 6.36 -1.33
C PRO A 50 -7.01 7.80 -1.65
N SER A 51 -7.93 8.59 -2.21
CA SER A 51 -7.67 9.92 -2.80
C SER A 51 -6.97 9.91 -4.16
N THR A 52 -6.58 8.74 -4.71
CA THR A 52 -6.18 8.62 -6.12
C THR A 52 -7.42 8.70 -6.99
N ILE A 53 -7.51 9.72 -7.85
CA ILE A 53 -8.64 9.88 -8.79
C ILE A 53 -8.42 9.00 -10.02
N THR A 54 -7.18 8.94 -10.51
CA THR A 54 -6.82 8.16 -11.70
C THR A 54 -5.33 7.83 -11.69
N VAL A 55 -4.98 6.70 -12.32
CA VAL A 55 -3.60 6.27 -12.56
C VAL A 55 -3.39 6.31 -14.09
N MET A 56 -2.40 7.07 -14.55
CA MET A 56 -2.10 7.26 -15.97
C MET A 56 -0.68 6.80 -16.31
N GLY A 57 -0.50 6.18 -17.47
CA GLY A 57 0.82 5.80 -17.99
C GLY A 57 1.48 4.61 -17.28
N CYS A 58 0.77 3.94 -16.36
CA CYS A 58 1.20 2.73 -15.66
C CYS A 58 0.01 1.77 -15.50
N THR A 59 0.26 0.49 -15.25
CA THR A 59 -0.79 -0.49 -14.95
C THR A 59 -1.41 -0.20 -13.58
N PRO A 60 -2.71 0.10 -13.48
CA PRO A 60 -3.36 0.31 -12.20
C PRO A 60 -3.27 -0.94 -11.32
N THR A 61 -2.86 -0.77 -10.07
CA THR A 61 -2.79 -1.81 -9.04
C THR A 61 -3.77 -1.45 -7.94
N SER A 62 -4.82 -2.25 -7.77
CA SER A 62 -5.79 -2.06 -6.69
C SER A 62 -5.57 -3.09 -5.59
N LEU A 63 -5.61 -2.65 -4.32
CA LEU A 63 -5.55 -3.53 -3.16
C LEU A 63 -6.96 -4.00 -2.80
N GLN A 64 -7.24 -5.28 -3.03
CA GLN A 64 -8.50 -5.90 -2.65
C GLN A 64 -8.37 -6.59 -1.28
N PHE A 65 -8.94 -5.97 -0.25
CA PHE A 65 -8.90 -6.53 1.11
C PHE A 65 -10.03 -7.51 1.42
N LYS A 66 -10.96 -7.75 0.47
CA LYS A 66 -12.15 -8.60 0.66
C LYS A 66 -11.84 -9.98 1.25
N ASN A 67 -10.76 -10.60 0.78
CA ASN A 67 -10.30 -11.92 1.21
C ASN A 67 -8.92 -11.85 1.89
N PHE A 68 -8.56 -10.69 2.43
CA PHE A 68 -7.25 -10.52 3.05
C PHE A 68 -7.19 -11.29 4.37
N VAL A 69 -6.27 -12.24 4.44
CA VAL A 69 -5.98 -13.04 5.63
C VAL A 69 -4.59 -12.70 6.15
N HIS A 70 -4.39 -12.84 7.46
CA HIS A 70 -3.19 -12.41 8.17
C HIS A 70 -2.52 -13.55 8.96
N GLY A 71 -1.27 -13.34 9.38
CA GLY A 71 -0.50 -14.30 10.17
C GLY A 71 -0.18 -15.57 9.37
N ILE A 72 -0.40 -16.75 9.98
CA ILE A 72 -0.08 -18.04 9.36
C ILE A 72 -0.92 -18.37 8.11
N TYR A 73 -2.02 -17.66 7.89
CA TYR A 73 -2.93 -17.92 6.78
C TYR A 73 -2.64 -17.08 5.54
N TRP A 74 -1.62 -16.22 5.55
CA TRP A 74 -1.30 -15.26 4.47
C TRP A 74 -1.31 -15.87 3.06
N SER A 75 -0.92 -17.14 2.91
CA SER A 75 -0.88 -17.83 1.62
C SER A 75 -2.26 -18.05 0.99
N GLN A 76 -3.35 -18.02 1.76
CA GLN A 76 -4.71 -18.20 1.24
C GLN A 76 -5.20 -16.96 0.46
N CYS A 77 -4.55 -15.80 0.61
CA CYS A 77 -4.81 -14.62 -0.23
C CYS A 77 -4.63 -14.90 -1.73
N PHE A 78 -3.77 -15.85 -2.11
CA PHE A 78 -3.53 -16.21 -3.51
C PHE A 78 -4.63 -17.09 -4.10
N SER A 79 -5.42 -17.77 -3.25
CA SER A 79 -6.40 -18.76 -3.69
C SER A 79 -7.69 -18.17 -4.25
N SER A 80 -7.91 -16.85 -4.15
CA SER A 80 -9.15 -16.18 -4.57
C SER A 80 -9.28 -15.96 -6.08
N LEU A 81 -8.51 -16.67 -6.91
CA LEU A 81 -8.51 -16.57 -8.39
C LEU A 81 -9.80 -17.12 -9.04
N HIS A 82 -10.90 -17.22 -8.30
CA HIS A 82 -12.21 -17.72 -8.74
C HIS A 82 -13.35 -16.71 -8.67
N ASP A 83 -13.10 -15.45 -8.30
CA ASP A 83 -14.10 -14.40 -8.48
C ASP A 83 -13.99 -13.88 -9.93
N LYS A 84 -14.93 -14.31 -10.79
CA LYS A 84 -15.09 -13.75 -12.15
C LYS A 84 -15.42 -12.27 -12.03
N ILE A 85 -14.60 -11.44 -12.68
CA ILE A 85 -14.85 -10.01 -12.95
C ILE A 85 -16.08 -9.87 -13.84
#